data_AF-A0A9R1XLS6-F1
#
_entry.id   AF-A0A9R1XLS6-F1
#
_cell.length_a   1.000
_cell.length_b   1.000
_cell.length_c   1.000
_cell.angle_alpha   90.00
_cell.angle_beta   90.00
_cell.angle_gamma   90.00
#
_symmetry.space_group_name_H-M   'P 1'
#
loop_
_entity.id
_entity.type
_entity.pdbx_description
1 polymer ?
#
loop_
_entity_poly.entity_id
_entity_poly.type
_entity_poly.pdbx_seq_one_letter_code
_entity_poly.pdbx_strand_id
1 'polypeptide(L)'
;MRRLRGNFKCVGASVGVESQLCNLANVIQVVDPKLHQHLDHLGGGDYLFAFRMLMVLFRRELSFGDSLYLWEMMWALEYDPDLYNLYEEPDSDRPEDAKAKPKSSRQCGKFEREILRSGAKDEETLPISVFLVASVLKEKSVKLLTEAKGLDDVVKILNDTSWNLDAKKSCSGAMTLHKKYLKKVKLENATSL
;
A
#
# COMPACT_ATOMS: atom_id res chain seq x y z
N MET A 1 -5.51 8.74 -14.17
CA MET A 1 -5.13 7.39 -14.67
C MET A 1 -3.63 7.07 -14.58
N ARG A 2 -2.67 8.02 -14.70
CA ARG A 2 -1.22 7.68 -14.68
C ARG A 2 -0.74 6.96 -13.40
N ARG A 3 -1.22 7.33 -12.20
CA ARG A 3 -0.85 6.69 -10.92
C ARG A 3 -1.15 5.18 -10.87
N LEU A 4 -2.27 4.75 -11.43
CA LEU A 4 -2.66 3.34 -11.49
C LEU A 4 -2.18 2.63 -12.75
N ARG A 5 -1.53 3.33 -13.68
CA ARG A 5 -1.07 2.75 -14.95
C ARG A 5 -0.16 1.54 -14.70
N GLY A 6 0.66 1.60 -13.66
CA GLY A 6 1.52 0.47 -13.24
C GLY A 6 0.74 -0.82 -12.97
N ASN A 7 -0.46 -0.72 -12.37
CA ASN A 7 -1.28 -1.89 -12.03
C ASN A 7 -1.76 -2.65 -13.27
N PHE A 8 -1.84 -1.97 -14.41
CA PHE A 8 -2.31 -2.54 -15.68
C PHE A 8 -1.19 -2.83 -16.67
N LYS A 9 0.09 -2.62 -16.28
CA LYS A 9 1.21 -3.04 -17.11
C LYS A 9 1.33 -4.57 -17.05
N CYS A 10 1.32 -5.21 -18.21
CA CYS A 10 1.65 -6.63 -18.32
C CYS A 10 3.11 -6.75 -18.74
N VAL A 11 3.94 -7.40 -17.93
CA VAL A 11 5.35 -7.67 -18.24
C VAL A 11 5.51 -9.19 -18.33
N GLY A 12 5.51 -9.71 -19.56
CA GLY A 12 5.47 -11.16 -19.77
C GLY A 12 4.17 -11.77 -19.26
N ALA A 13 4.27 -12.64 -18.25
CA ALA A 13 3.12 -13.37 -17.67
C ALA A 13 2.52 -12.70 -16.41
N SER A 14 3.15 -11.65 -15.85
CA SER A 14 2.69 -11.01 -14.61
C SER A 14 2.01 -9.67 -14.87
N VAL A 15 0.99 -9.38 -14.06
CA VAL A 15 0.31 -8.09 -14.03
C VAL A 15 0.94 -7.21 -12.95
N GLY A 16 1.19 -5.93 -13.23
CA GLY A 16 1.89 -5.05 -12.30
C GLY A 16 1.28 -4.93 -10.90
N VAL A 17 -0.02 -5.21 -10.74
CA VAL A 17 -0.66 -5.29 -9.40
C VAL A 17 -0.12 -6.43 -8.52
N GLU A 18 0.41 -7.51 -9.10
CA GLU A 18 1.03 -8.61 -8.35
C GLU A 18 2.19 -8.10 -7.49
N SER A 19 2.97 -7.14 -8.00
CA SER A 19 4.02 -6.48 -7.21
C SER A 19 3.46 -5.80 -5.96
N GLN A 20 2.28 -5.18 -6.04
CA GLN A 20 1.63 -4.57 -4.86
C GLN A 20 1.13 -5.62 -3.88
N LEU A 21 0.71 -6.80 -4.35
CA LEU A 21 0.33 -7.92 -3.50
C LEU A 21 1.54 -8.52 -2.76
N CYS A 22 2.67 -8.69 -3.45
CA CYS A 22 3.94 -9.07 -2.80
C CYS A 22 4.37 -8.05 -1.74
N ASN A 23 4.28 -6.76 -2.07
CA ASN A 23 4.57 -5.68 -1.12
C ASN A 23 3.62 -5.71 0.08
N LEU A 24 2.33 -6.00 -0.14
CA LEU A 24 1.37 -6.20 0.94
C LEU A 24 1.75 -7.37 1.83
N ALA A 25 2.11 -8.52 1.26
CA ALA A 25 2.56 -9.69 2.00
C ALA A 25 3.77 -9.33 2.90
N ASN A 26 4.78 -8.67 2.33
CA ASN A 26 5.96 -8.21 3.06
C ASN A 26 5.60 -7.25 4.20
N VAL A 27 4.72 -6.27 3.95
CA VAL A 27 4.26 -5.32 4.98
C VAL A 27 3.55 -6.05 6.12
N ILE A 28 2.65 -6.99 5.83
CA ILE A 28 1.93 -7.74 6.86
C ILE A 28 2.89 -8.66 7.61
N GLN A 29 3.83 -9.32 6.94
CA GLN A 29 4.86 -10.14 7.58
C GLN A 29 5.69 -9.34 8.59
N VAL A 30 6.14 -8.13 8.21
CA VAL A 30 6.91 -7.26 9.10
C VAL A 30 6.04 -6.72 10.24
N VAL A 31 4.83 -6.25 9.94
CA VAL A 31 4.01 -5.51 10.90
C VAL A 31 3.20 -6.41 11.84
N ASP A 32 2.74 -7.56 11.34
CA ASP A 32 1.93 -8.56 12.03
C ASP A 32 2.23 -9.99 11.52
N PRO A 33 3.38 -10.57 11.91
CA PRO A 33 3.81 -11.88 11.42
C PRO A 33 2.81 -13.01 11.71
N LYS A 34 2.06 -12.91 12.83
CA LYS A 34 1.07 -13.92 13.22
C LYS A 34 -0.09 -13.97 12.22
N LEU A 35 -0.58 -12.80 11.79
CA LEU A 35 -1.61 -12.72 10.76
C LEU A 35 -1.09 -13.24 9.42
N HIS A 36 0.13 -12.85 9.03
CA HIS A 36 0.74 -13.33 7.79
C HIS A 36 0.83 -14.86 7.77
N GLN A 37 1.42 -15.46 8.80
CA GLN A 37 1.56 -16.91 8.91
C GLN A 37 0.21 -17.59 8.85
N HIS A 38 -0.80 -17.11 9.57
CA HIS A 38 -2.13 -17.71 9.52
C HIS A 38 -2.73 -17.69 8.11
N LEU A 39 -2.68 -16.56 7.41
CA LEU A 39 -3.18 -16.45 6.03
C LEU A 39 -2.42 -17.36 5.07
N ASP A 40 -1.11 -17.49 5.24
CA ASP A 40 -0.27 -18.40 4.44
C ASP A 40 -0.65 -19.87 4.66
N HIS A 41 -0.89 -20.29 5.91
CA HIS A 41 -1.39 -21.65 6.21
C HIS A 41 -2.76 -21.94 5.61
N LEU A 42 -3.59 -20.91 5.37
CA LEU A 42 -4.88 -21.03 4.69
C LEU A 42 -4.76 -21.05 3.15
N GLY A 43 -3.53 -21.00 2.60
CA GLY A 43 -3.28 -20.90 1.17
C GLY A 43 -3.47 -19.50 0.58
N GLY A 44 -3.50 -18.46 1.41
CA GLY A 44 -3.69 -17.06 1.03
C GLY A 44 -2.43 -16.19 1.17
N GLY A 45 -1.23 -16.80 1.15
CA GLY A 45 0.05 -16.09 1.32
C GLY A 45 0.41 -15.15 0.16
N ASP A 46 -0.23 -15.32 -1.00
CA ASP A 46 -0.11 -14.44 -2.17
C ASP A 46 -1.08 -13.23 -2.13
N TYR A 47 -1.98 -13.21 -1.14
CA TYR A 47 -2.97 -12.15 -0.92
C TYR A 47 -3.92 -11.90 -2.11
N LEU A 48 -4.16 -12.87 -2.99
CA LEU A 48 -5.03 -12.68 -4.16
C LEU A 48 -6.45 -12.20 -3.82
N PHE A 49 -6.96 -12.51 -2.61
CA PHE A 49 -8.23 -11.98 -2.12
C PHE A 49 -8.27 -10.44 -2.03
N ALA A 50 -7.11 -9.77 -1.94
CA ALA A 50 -6.98 -8.31 -1.89
C ALA A 50 -6.84 -7.65 -3.27
N PHE A 51 -6.74 -8.43 -4.35
CA PHE A 51 -6.57 -7.94 -5.72
C PHE A 51 -7.57 -6.84 -6.08
N ARG A 52 -8.85 -7.07 -5.75
CA ARG A 52 -9.95 -6.12 -6.01
C ARG A 52 -9.74 -4.76 -5.33
N MET A 53 -9.19 -4.75 -4.12
CA MET A 53 -8.96 -3.52 -3.36
C MET A 53 -7.85 -2.67 -4.00
N LEU A 54 -6.79 -3.30 -4.51
CA LEU A 54 -5.64 -2.62 -5.12
C LEU A 54 -5.90 -2.22 -6.59
N MET A 55 -6.52 -3.10 -7.38
CA MET A 55 -6.75 -2.85 -8.81
C MET A 55 -7.57 -1.60 -9.09
N VAL A 56 -8.59 -1.35 -8.28
CA VAL A 56 -9.53 -0.24 -8.48
C VAL A 56 -9.60 0.69 -7.26
N LEU A 57 -8.54 0.76 -6.45
CA LEU A 57 -8.41 1.63 -5.26
C LEU A 57 -9.68 1.69 -4.40
N PHE A 58 -10.07 0.53 -3.86
CA PHE A 58 -11.23 0.38 -2.96
C PHE A 58 -12.58 0.81 -3.53
N ARG A 59 -12.69 1.08 -4.84
CA ARG A 59 -13.94 1.55 -5.45
C ARG A 59 -15.13 0.60 -5.23
N ARG A 60 -14.86 -0.69 -5.05
CA ARG A 60 -15.88 -1.71 -4.76
C ARG A 60 -16.08 -2.00 -3.26
N GLU A 61 -15.32 -1.34 -2.38
CA GLU A 61 -15.44 -1.47 -0.92
C GLU A 61 -16.08 -0.25 -0.27
N LEU A 62 -16.11 0.88 -0.96
CA LEU A 62 -16.53 2.17 -0.43
C LEU A 62 -17.80 2.68 -1.09
N SER A 63 -18.58 3.42 -0.32
CA SER A 63 -19.65 4.26 -0.88
C SER A 63 -19.07 5.28 -1.86
N PHE A 64 -19.92 5.93 -2.66
CA PHE A 64 -19.45 6.96 -3.58
C PHE A 64 -18.79 8.14 -2.84
N GLY A 65 -19.39 8.62 -1.75
CA GLY A 65 -18.84 9.71 -0.95
C GLY A 65 -17.50 9.35 -0.31
N ASP A 66 -17.42 8.16 0.30
CA ASP A 66 -16.18 7.70 0.93
C ASP A 66 -15.07 7.42 -0.09
N SER A 67 -15.42 7.02 -1.31
CA SER A 67 -14.46 6.87 -2.41
C SER A 67 -13.78 8.20 -2.73
N LEU A 68 -14.56 9.27 -2.88
CA LEU A 68 -14.02 10.60 -3.18
C LEU A 68 -13.14 11.08 -2.03
N TYR A 69 -13.62 10.95 -0.79
CA TYR A 69 -12.86 11.31 0.41
C TYR A 69 -11.53 10.55 0.51
N LEU A 70 -11.55 9.23 0.29
CA LEU A 70 -10.35 8.42 0.32
C LEU A 70 -9.34 8.90 -0.72
N TRP A 71 -9.77 9.11 -1.96
CA TRP A 71 -8.87 9.49 -3.05
C TRP A 71 -8.27 10.88 -2.86
N GLU A 72 -9.06 11.87 -2.46
CA GLU A 72 -8.56 13.21 -2.13
C GLU A 72 -7.48 13.14 -1.04
N MET A 73 -7.74 12.33 -0.02
CA MET A 73 -6.82 12.19 1.09
C MET A 73 -5.55 11.42 0.69
N MET A 74 -5.65 10.36 -0.12
CA MET A 74 -4.48 9.67 -0.69
C MET A 74 -3.61 10.62 -1.51
N TRP A 75 -4.21 11.42 -2.39
CA TRP A 75 -3.47 12.38 -3.21
C TRP A 75 -2.78 13.46 -2.38
N ALA A 76 -3.44 13.95 -1.33
CA ALA A 76 -2.84 14.91 -0.41
C ALA A 76 -1.70 14.31 0.42
N LEU A 77 -1.79 13.03 0.78
CA LEU A 77 -0.76 12.34 1.54
C LEU A 77 0.50 12.06 0.71
N GLU A 78 0.31 11.60 -0.53
CA GLU A 78 1.37 11.31 -1.52
C GLU A 78 1.73 12.54 -2.36
N TYR A 79 1.36 13.74 -1.93
CA TYR A 79 1.71 14.94 -2.68
C TYR A 79 3.23 15.14 -2.69
N ASP A 80 3.81 15.24 -3.88
CA ASP A 80 5.22 15.57 -4.10
C ASP A 80 5.26 16.79 -5.03
N PRO A 81 5.86 17.93 -4.62
CA PRO A 81 5.97 19.11 -5.48
C PRO A 81 6.74 18.83 -6.78
N ASP A 82 7.68 17.88 -6.77
CA ASP A 82 8.46 17.51 -7.95
C ASP A 82 7.72 16.52 -8.87
N LEU A 83 6.54 16.03 -8.47
CA LEU A 83 5.69 15.15 -9.28
C LEU A 83 5.32 15.78 -10.62
N TYR A 84 5.29 17.12 -10.68
CA TYR A 84 5.03 17.86 -11.92
C TYR A 84 6.09 17.62 -12.99
N ASN A 85 7.36 17.46 -12.60
CA ASN A 85 8.46 17.22 -13.54
C ASN A 85 8.28 15.88 -14.28
N LEU A 86 7.66 14.89 -13.63
CA LEU A 86 7.28 13.61 -14.26
C LEU A 86 6.18 13.78 -15.33
N TYR A 87 5.47 14.90 -15.34
CA TYR A 87 4.40 15.17 -16.30
C TYR A 87 4.85 15.96 -17.53
N GLU A 88 5.95 16.71 -17.46
CA GLU A 88 6.46 17.53 -18.57
C GLU A 88 7.54 16.85 -19.42
N GLU A 89 8.34 15.92 -18.88
CA GLU A 89 9.40 15.29 -19.68
C GLU A 89 8.84 14.14 -20.55
N PRO A 90 9.04 14.18 -21.89
CA PRO A 90 8.71 13.07 -22.76
C PRO A 90 9.60 11.86 -22.46
N ASP A 91 9.04 10.64 -22.54
CA ASP A 91 9.68 9.35 -22.21
C ASP A 91 11.03 9.10 -22.96
N SER A 92 11.41 9.94 -23.93
CA SER A 92 12.57 9.80 -24.82
C SER A 92 13.89 10.41 -24.32
N ASP A 93 13.89 11.33 -23.35
CA ASP A 93 15.07 12.14 -23.02
C ASP A 93 15.63 11.92 -21.60
N ARG A 94 15.54 10.70 -21.04
CA ARG A 94 16.20 10.41 -19.76
C ARG A 94 17.64 9.93 -19.98
N PRO A 95 18.68 10.75 -19.67
CA PRO A 95 20.00 10.22 -19.40
C PRO A 95 19.95 9.40 -18.10
N GLU A 96 20.58 8.22 -18.09
CA GLU A 96 20.59 7.26 -16.97
C GLU A 96 21.16 7.83 -15.66
N ASP A 97 21.75 9.03 -15.68
CA ASP A 97 22.46 9.68 -14.57
C ASP A 97 21.83 10.99 -14.05
N ALA A 98 20.55 11.27 -14.32
CA ALA A 98 19.89 12.47 -13.80
C ALA A 98 19.71 12.40 -12.27
N LYS A 99 20.70 12.90 -11.52
CA LYS A 99 20.62 13.10 -10.06
C LYS A 99 19.33 13.85 -9.71
N ALA A 100 18.45 13.17 -8.99
CA ALA A 100 17.27 13.78 -8.40
C ALA A 100 17.67 15.01 -7.59
N LYS A 101 17.14 16.18 -7.95
CA LYS A 101 17.31 17.41 -7.16
C LYS A 101 16.85 17.15 -5.72
N PRO A 102 17.52 17.71 -4.70
CA PRO A 102 17.14 17.49 -3.31
C PRO A 102 15.71 18.00 -3.05
N LYS A 103 14.79 17.06 -2.79
CA LYS A 103 13.37 17.33 -2.52
C LYS A 103 13.23 18.33 -1.36
N SER A 104 12.54 19.43 -1.60
CA SER A 104 12.19 20.42 -0.58
C SER A 104 11.14 19.85 0.39
N SER A 105 11.58 19.39 1.56
CA SER A 105 10.73 18.75 2.60
C SER A 105 9.50 19.57 3.04
N ARG A 106 9.49 20.89 2.83
CA ARG A 106 8.46 21.79 3.37
C ARG A 106 7.12 21.70 2.64
N GLN A 107 7.09 21.23 1.39
CA GLN A 107 5.88 21.22 0.57
C GLN A 107 5.30 19.82 0.31
N CYS A 108 5.97 18.73 0.71
CA CYS A 108 5.47 17.37 0.50
C CYS A 108 4.28 17.04 1.43
N GLY A 109 3.41 16.15 0.95
CA GLY A 109 2.33 15.53 1.71
C GLY A 109 2.83 14.77 2.92
N LYS A 110 1.95 14.52 3.90
CA LYS A 110 2.38 13.96 5.21
C LYS A 110 2.99 12.56 5.08
N PHE A 111 2.52 11.74 4.14
CA PHE A 111 3.05 10.40 3.92
C PHE A 111 4.44 10.48 3.26
N GLU A 112 4.56 11.25 2.18
CA GLU A 112 5.84 11.49 1.50
C GLU A 112 6.90 12.08 2.45
N ARG A 113 6.51 13.04 3.30
CA ARG A 113 7.42 13.63 4.29
C ARG A 113 7.92 12.63 5.32
N GLU A 114 7.10 11.66 5.70
CA GLU A 114 7.51 10.61 6.64
C GLU A 114 8.53 9.66 6.01
N ILE A 115 8.36 9.33 4.73
CA ILE A 115 9.35 8.57 3.94
C ILE A 115 10.68 9.33 3.87
N LEU A 116 10.64 10.63 3.52
CA LEU A 116 11.86 11.45 3.45
C LEU A 116 12.57 11.56 4.80
N ARG A 117 11.82 11.72 5.89
CA ARG A 117 12.38 11.76 7.25
C ARG A 117 12.96 10.41 7.66
N SER A 118 12.37 9.32 7.20
CA SER A 118 12.89 8.00 7.49
C SER A 118 14.18 7.72 6.71
N GLY A 119 14.41 8.37 5.55
CA GLY A 119 15.55 8.03 4.70
C GLY A 119 15.43 6.61 4.16
N ALA A 120 14.19 6.13 4.00
CA ALA A 120 13.88 4.84 3.39
C ALA A 120 14.46 4.78 1.97
N LYS A 121 14.97 3.61 1.60
CA LYS A 121 15.41 3.34 0.22
C LYS A 121 14.20 3.21 -0.71
N ASP A 122 14.39 3.39 -2.02
CA ASP A 122 13.30 3.30 -3.01
C ASP A 122 12.48 2.00 -2.90
N GLU A 123 13.12 0.86 -2.60
CA GLU A 123 12.46 -0.43 -2.39
C GLU A 123 11.52 -0.46 -1.16
N GLU A 124 11.80 0.37 -0.17
CA GLU A 124 11.01 0.51 1.06
C GLU A 124 9.88 1.57 0.90
N THR A 125 9.93 2.36 -0.19
CA THR A 125 8.93 3.38 -0.52
C THR A 125 7.70 2.77 -1.20
N LEU A 126 6.82 2.19 -0.40
CA LEU A 126 5.61 1.53 -0.89
C LEU A 126 4.45 2.54 -0.99
N PRO A 127 3.54 2.40 -1.99
CA PRO A 127 2.41 3.32 -2.14
C PRO A 127 1.42 3.19 -0.98
N ILE A 128 0.70 4.28 -0.66
CA ILE A 128 -0.21 4.29 0.50
C ILE A 128 -1.36 3.29 0.33
N SER A 129 -1.71 2.92 -0.91
CA SER A 129 -2.70 1.89 -1.23
C SER A 129 -2.39 0.55 -0.55
N VAL A 130 -1.12 0.15 -0.49
CA VAL A 130 -0.70 -1.09 0.17
C VAL A 130 -0.98 -1.02 1.67
N PHE A 131 -0.65 0.11 2.31
CA PHE A 131 -0.91 0.31 3.74
C PHE A 131 -2.40 0.46 4.06
N LEU A 132 -3.21 0.96 3.13
CA LEU A 132 -4.67 0.98 3.27
C LEU A 132 -5.23 -0.45 3.33
N VAL A 133 -4.80 -1.33 2.43
CA VAL A 133 -5.24 -2.75 2.48
C VAL A 133 -4.75 -3.39 3.77
N ALA A 134 -3.51 -3.13 4.16
CA ALA A 134 -2.97 -3.63 5.42
C ALA A 134 -3.79 -3.15 6.63
N SER A 135 -4.31 -1.93 6.59
CA SER A 135 -5.19 -1.39 7.63
C SER A 135 -6.51 -2.14 7.71
N VAL A 136 -7.12 -2.47 6.57
CA VAL A 136 -8.37 -3.26 6.53
C VAL A 136 -8.14 -4.65 7.10
N LEU A 137 -7.05 -5.32 6.70
CA LEU A 137 -6.69 -6.63 7.24
C LEU A 137 -6.43 -6.57 8.75
N LYS A 138 -5.76 -5.51 9.21
CA LYS A 138 -5.47 -5.33 10.63
C LYS A 138 -6.74 -5.10 11.44
N GLU A 139 -7.70 -4.34 10.92
CA GLU A 139 -9.00 -4.14 11.57
C GLU A 139 -9.77 -5.46 11.72
N LYS A 140 -9.65 -6.37 10.76
CA LYS A 140 -10.29 -7.69 10.79
C LYS A 140 -9.41 -8.78 11.41
N SER A 141 -8.22 -8.46 11.90
CA SER A 141 -7.21 -9.47 12.24
C SER A 141 -7.70 -10.47 13.29
N VAL A 142 -8.49 -10.01 14.28
CA VAL A 142 -9.05 -10.88 15.31
C VAL A 142 -9.97 -11.92 14.68
N LYS A 143 -10.96 -11.48 13.88
CA LYS A 143 -11.89 -12.38 13.20
C LYS A 143 -11.18 -13.31 12.22
N LEU A 144 -10.24 -12.79 11.44
CA LEU A 144 -9.44 -13.62 10.52
C LEU A 144 -8.73 -14.73 11.27
N LEU A 145 -8.04 -14.42 12.38
CA LEU A 145 -7.29 -15.40 13.17
C LEU A 145 -8.18 -16.43 13.89
N THR A 146 -9.42 -16.08 14.24
CA THR A 146 -10.28 -16.96 15.05
C THR A 146 -11.33 -17.71 14.24
N GLU A 147 -11.82 -17.12 13.16
CA GLU A 147 -12.96 -17.63 12.39
C GLU A 147 -12.54 -18.23 11.04
N ALA A 148 -11.46 -17.75 10.42
CA ALA A 148 -11.07 -18.24 9.10
C ALA A 148 -10.40 -19.62 9.17
N LYS A 149 -10.97 -20.59 8.44
CA LYS A 149 -10.43 -21.96 8.31
C LYS A 149 -10.02 -22.30 6.88
N GLY A 150 -10.31 -21.41 5.94
CA GLY A 150 -9.88 -21.49 4.56
C GLY A 150 -9.99 -20.14 3.85
N LEU A 151 -9.56 -20.09 2.59
CA LEU A 151 -9.57 -18.87 1.79
C LEU A 151 -10.99 -18.31 1.57
N ASP A 152 -12.00 -19.18 1.47
CA ASP A 152 -13.40 -18.76 1.34
C ASP A 152 -13.88 -17.96 2.56
N ASP A 153 -13.47 -18.36 3.77
CA ASP A 153 -13.80 -17.61 4.99
C ASP A 153 -13.09 -16.26 5.01
N VAL A 154 -11.84 -16.20 4.56
CA VAL A 154 -11.09 -14.94 4.43
C VAL A 154 -11.84 -13.98 3.50
N VAL A 155 -12.21 -14.45 2.31
CA VAL A 155 -12.95 -13.66 1.32
C VAL A 155 -14.30 -13.21 1.89
N LYS A 156 -15.01 -14.09 2.58
CA LYS A 156 -16.30 -13.78 3.22
C LYS A 156 -16.15 -12.68 4.29
N ILE A 157 -15.20 -12.85 5.22
CA ILE A 157 -14.93 -11.87 6.29
C ILE A 157 -14.58 -10.49 5.72
N LEU A 158 -13.84 -10.45 4.60
CA LEU A 158 -13.48 -9.20 3.94
C LEU A 158 -14.62 -8.60 3.13
N ASN A 159 -15.47 -9.41 2.50
CA ASN A 159 -16.64 -8.95 1.75
C ASN A 159 -17.77 -8.44 2.66
N ASP A 160 -17.88 -8.92 3.90
CA ASP A 160 -18.81 -8.36 4.90
C ASP A 160 -18.50 -6.87 5.20
N THR A 161 -17.32 -6.38 4.82
CA THR A 161 -16.94 -4.96 4.89
C THR A 161 -17.23 -4.17 3.62
N SER A 162 -17.56 -4.83 2.51
CA SER A 162 -17.82 -4.13 1.25
C SER A 162 -19.02 -3.19 1.42
N TRP A 163 -18.82 -1.94 1.01
CA TRP A 163 -19.77 -0.83 1.07
C TRP A 163 -19.92 -0.11 2.41
N ASN A 164 -19.26 -0.56 3.49
CA ASN A 164 -19.29 0.11 4.80
C ASN A 164 -17.88 0.31 5.39
N LEU A 165 -16.87 0.37 4.53
CA LEU A 165 -15.51 0.65 4.96
C LEU A 165 -15.39 2.13 5.34
N ASP A 166 -15.00 2.43 6.58
CA ASP A 166 -14.72 3.80 7.02
C ASP A 166 -13.38 4.26 6.44
N ALA A 167 -13.43 5.15 5.45
CA ALA A 167 -12.24 5.66 4.78
C ALA A 167 -11.30 6.38 5.77
N LYS A 168 -11.83 7.23 6.66
CA LYS A 168 -11.02 8.02 7.60
C LYS A 168 -10.28 7.13 8.59
N LYS A 169 -10.97 6.12 9.13
CA LYS A 169 -10.39 5.12 10.02
C LYS A 169 -9.30 4.31 9.31
N SER A 170 -9.61 3.82 8.11
CA SER A 170 -8.66 3.04 7.28
C SER A 170 -7.39 3.83 6.99
N CYS A 171 -7.53 5.12 6.70
CA CYS A 171 -6.40 6.00 6.41
C CYS A 171 -5.53 6.28 7.63
N SER A 172 -6.16 6.52 8.77
CA SER A 172 -5.45 6.74 10.04
C SER A 172 -4.68 5.48 10.45
N GLY A 173 -5.28 4.31 10.25
CA GLY A 173 -4.64 3.01 10.42
C GLY A 173 -3.47 2.81 9.45
N ALA A 174 -3.65 3.12 8.16
CA ALA A 174 -2.60 3.03 7.15
C ALA A 174 -1.37 3.86 7.49
N MET A 175 -1.56 5.12 7.91
CA MET A 175 -0.45 5.98 8.36
C MET A 175 0.28 5.42 9.58
N THR A 176 -0.45 4.79 10.50
CA THR A 176 0.12 4.17 11.70
C THR A 176 0.93 2.93 11.33
N LEU A 177 0.40 2.09 10.44
CA LEU A 177 1.10 0.90 9.94
C LEU A 177 2.35 1.26 9.15
N HIS A 178 2.29 2.28 8.29
CA HIS A 178 3.45 2.78 7.55
C HIS A 178 4.59 3.21 8.48
N LYS A 179 4.30 4.02 9.49
CA LYS A 179 5.31 4.41 10.50
C LYS A 179 5.89 3.21 11.23
N LYS A 180 5.06 2.21 11.57
CA LYS A 180 5.49 0.99 12.24
C LYS A 180 6.38 0.14 11.32
N TYR A 181 6.02 0.02 10.05
CA TYR A 181 6.78 -0.69 9.03
C TYR A 181 8.17 -0.07 8.85
N LEU A 182 8.25 1.24 8.57
CA LEU A 182 9.53 1.95 8.38
C LEU A 182 10.46 1.82 9.59
N LYS A 183 9.91 1.86 10.82
CA LYS A 183 10.72 1.63 12.02
C LYS A 183 11.29 0.22 12.06
N LYS A 184 10.48 -0.79 11.78
CA LYS A 184 10.94 -2.19 11.83
C LYS A 184 11.99 -2.50 10.76
N VAL A 185 11.76 -2.08 9.52
CA VAL A 185 12.71 -2.29 8.42
C VAL A 185 14.07 -1.65 8.74
N LYS A 186 14.08 -0.44 9.30
CA LYS A 186 15.33 0.18 9.78
C LYS A 186 16.05 -0.62 10.84
N LEU A 187 15.32 -1.18 11.81
CA LEU A 187 15.91 -2.03 12.85
C LEU A 187 16.51 -3.31 12.26
N GLU A 188 15.81 -3.95 11.32
CA GLU A 188 16.28 -5.16 10.64
C GLU A 188 17.55 -4.88 9.83
N ASN A 189 17.59 -3.77 9.09
CA ASN A 189 18.76 -3.31 8.35
C ASN A 189 19.95 -2.98 9.28
N ALA A 190 19.70 -2.43 10.46
CA ALA A 190 20.74 -2.12 11.44
C ALA A 190 21.30 -3.37 12.15
N THR A 191 20.52 -4.45 12.23
CA THR A 191 20.93 -5.71 12.87
C THR A 191 21.68 -6.63 11.90
N SER A 192 21.56 -6.37 10.59
CA SER A 192 22.22 -7.12 9.52
C SER A 192 23.61 -6.59 9.15
N LEU A 193 24.12 -5.60 9.90
CA LEU A 193 25.45 -4.99 9.81
C LEU A 193 26.26 -5.36 11.06
#